data_AF-A0A9N8RSC7-F1
#
_entry.id   AF-A0A9N8RSC7-F1
#
_cell.length_a   1.000
_cell.length_b   1.000
_cell.length_c   1.000
_cell.angle_alpha   90.00
_cell.angle_beta   90.00
_cell.angle_gamma   90.00
#
_symmetry.space_group_name_H-M   'P 1'
#
loop_
_entity.id
_entity.type
_entity.pdbx_description
1 polymer ?
#
loop_
_entity_poly.entity_id
_entity_poly.type
_entity_poly.pdbx_seq_one_letter_code
_entity_poly.pdbx_strand_id
1 'polypeptide(L)'
;MMVHFDYYPKDRARIRVLEQRLESAIKRAGVGELGETEFHIDGNDGYLYMYGPDPDRLYRVAGPILRSSELMADAEVTKHYGARAETFVIHRDSVR
;
A
#
# COMPACT_ATOMS: atom_id res chain seq x y z
N MET A 1 0.53 7.17 2.61
CA MET A 1 1.27 5.96 2.20
C MET A 1 0.36 5.17 1.29
N MET A 2 0.88 4.73 0.15
CA MET A 2 0.16 3.93 -0.83
C MET A 2 0.80 2.54 -0.88
N VAL A 3 -0.01 1.50 -1.02
CA VAL A 3 0.45 0.15 -1.31
C VAL A 3 -0.20 -0.30 -2.60
N HIS A 4 0.60 -0.57 -3.61
CA HIS A 4 0.16 -1.19 -4.86
C HIS A 4 0.47 -2.69 -4.79
N PHE A 5 -0.49 -3.52 -5.17
CA PHE A 5 -0.35 -4.97 -5.08
C PHE A 5 -1.18 -5.68 -6.15
N ASP A 6 -0.69 -6.83 -6.58
CA ASP A 6 -1.44 -7.72 -7.45
C ASP A 6 -2.56 -8.42 -6.68
N TYR A 7 -3.73 -8.54 -7.31
CA TYR A 7 -4.83 -9.28 -6.72
C TYR A 7 -5.73 -9.96 -7.75
N TYR A 8 -6.31 -11.09 -7.37
CA TYR A 8 -7.35 -11.74 -8.15
C TYR A 8 -8.71 -11.61 -7.47
N PRO A 9 -9.83 -11.68 -8.21
CA PRO A 9 -11.17 -11.61 -7.61
C PRO A 9 -11.41 -12.61 -6.47
N LYS A 10 -10.77 -13.78 -6.51
CA LYS A 10 -10.83 -14.81 -5.44
C LYS A 10 -10.21 -14.34 -4.12
N ASP A 11 -9.30 -13.36 -4.15
CA ASP A 11 -8.59 -12.88 -2.97
C ASP A 11 -9.38 -11.81 -2.19
N ARG A 12 -10.52 -11.32 -2.71
CA ARG A 12 -11.34 -10.26 -2.08
C ARG A 12 -11.63 -10.49 -0.60
N ALA A 13 -11.94 -11.72 -0.20
CA ALA A 13 -12.18 -12.05 1.21
C ALA A 13 -10.92 -11.92 2.08
N ARG A 14 -9.76 -12.34 1.55
CA ARG A 14 -8.46 -12.23 2.22
C ARG A 14 -8.01 -10.77 2.31
N ILE A 15 -8.27 -9.97 1.26
CA ILE A 15 -7.99 -8.53 1.24
C ILE A 15 -8.80 -7.82 2.32
N ARG A 16 -10.10 -8.12 2.46
CA ARG A 16 -10.93 -7.56 3.54
C ARG A 16 -10.39 -7.86 4.94
N VAL A 17 -9.89 -9.07 5.16
CA VAL A 17 -9.26 -9.43 6.45
C VAL A 17 -7.96 -8.64 6.66
N LEU A 18 -7.17 -8.44 5.61
CA LEU A 18 -5.96 -7.61 5.67
C LEU A 18 -6.30 -6.15 5.98
N GLU A 19 -7.30 -5.57 5.31
CA GLU A 19 -7.81 -4.21 5.56
C GLU A 19 -8.22 -4.04 7.03
N GLN A 20 -9.02 -4.95 7.57
CA GLN A 20 -9.44 -4.90 8.99
C GLN A 20 -8.26 -4.94 9.96
N ARG A 21 -7.24 -5.77 9.66
CA ARG A 21 -6.02 -5.87 10.49
C ARG A 21 -5.23 -4.56 10.45
N LEU A 22 -5.05 -3.99 9.26
CA LEU A 22 -4.36 -2.72 9.06
C LEU A 22 -5.10 -1.58 9.76
N GLU A 23 -6.39 -1.40 9.46
CA GLU A 23 -7.24 -0.37 10.05
C GLU A 23 -7.18 -0.42 11.58
N SER A 24 -7.37 -1.61 12.15
CA SER A 24 -7.34 -1.80 13.59
C SER A 24 -6.00 -1.45 14.21
N ALA A 25 -4.88 -1.84 13.59
CA ALA A 25 -3.55 -1.55 14.12
C ALA A 25 -3.19 -0.07 14.02
N ILE A 26 -3.50 0.55 12.88
CA ILE A 26 -3.24 1.97 12.61
C ILE A 26 -4.05 2.85 13.57
N LYS A 27 -5.36 2.57 13.73
CA LYS A 27 -6.23 3.30 14.67
C LYS A 27 -5.77 3.15 16.12
N ARG A 28 -5.45 1.92 16.57
CA ARG A 28 -4.96 1.68 17.94
C ARG A 28 -3.65 2.40 18.24
N ALA A 29 -2.76 2.51 17.26
CA ALA A 29 -1.49 3.21 17.42
C ALA A 29 -1.62 4.74 17.33
N GLY A 30 -2.78 5.26 16.89
CA GLY A 30 -3.01 6.69 16.73
C GLY A 30 -2.11 7.35 15.68
N VAL A 31 -1.66 6.58 14.67
CA VAL A 31 -0.70 7.05 13.65
C VAL A 31 -1.36 7.45 12.33
N GLY A 32 -2.68 7.27 12.20
CA GLY A 32 -3.40 7.54 10.96
C GLY A 32 -4.70 6.77 10.82
N GLU A 33 -5.09 6.55 9.57
CA GLU A 33 -6.27 5.78 9.17
C GLU A 33 -6.04 5.02 7.85
N LEU A 34 -6.86 4.00 7.62
CA LEU A 34 -6.97 3.32 6.33
C LEU A 34 -8.06 4.01 5.50
N GLY A 35 -7.73 4.39 4.27
CA GLY A 35 -8.67 4.96 3.30
C GLY A 35 -9.43 3.89 2.53
N GLU A 36 -10.12 4.33 1.47
CA GLU A 36 -10.80 3.40 0.56
C GLU A 36 -9.79 2.57 -0.25
N THR A 37 -10.12 1.31 -0.47
CA THR A 37 -9.34 0.43 -1.35
C THR A 37 -9.84 0.57 -2.77
N GLU A 38 -8.91 0.85 -3.69
CA GLU A 38 -9.21 0.92 -5.10
C GLU A 38 -8.82 -0.39 -5.79
N PHE A 39 -9.70 -0.88 -6.64
CA PHE A 39 -9.51 -2.10 -7.41
C PHE A 39 -9.73 -1.77 -8.88
N HIS A 40 -8.71 -1.98 -9.71
CA HIS A 40 -8.89 -1.85 -11.15
C HIS A 40 -9.82 -2.96 -11.70
N ILE A 41 -10.60 -2.60 -12.73
CA ILE A 41 -11.72 -3.40 -13.29
C ILE A 41 -11.22 -4.62 -14.08
N ASP A 42 -10.05 -4.52 -14.70
CA ASP A 42 -9.37 -5.62 -15.39
C ASP A 42 -8.92 -6.72 -14.41
N GLY A 43 -8.85 -6.40 -13.12
CA GLY A 43 -8.25 -7.27 -12.11
C GLY A 43 -6.74 -7.31 -12.28
N ASN A 44 -6.03 -7.75 -11.24
CA ASN A 44 -4.57 -7.76 -11.15
C ASN A 44 -3.93 -6.49 -10.59
N ASP A 45 -4.64 -5.38 -10.38
CA ASP A 45 -4.05 -4.19 -9.72
C ASP A 45 -4.96 -3.64 -8.61
N GLY A 46 -4.45 -3.61 -7.38
CA GLY A 46 -5.12 -3.09 -6.20
C GLY A 46 -4.29 -2.03 -5.48
N TYR A 47 -4.96 -1.06 -4.85
CA TYR A 47 -4.32 0.01 -4.10
C TYR A 47 -4.92 0.14 -2.70
N LEU A 48 -4.07 0.06 -1.67
CA LEU A 48 -4.42 0.48 -0.31
C LEU A 48 -3.85 1.86 -0.05
N TYR A 49 -4.71 2.79 0.33
CA TYR A 49 -4.29 4.11 0.78
C TYR A 49 -4.36 4.18 2.31
N MET A 50 -3.29 4.63 2.93
CA MET A 50 -3.22 4.87 4.38
C MET A 50 -2.73 6.29 4.61
N TYR A 51 -3.45 7.05 5.44
CA TYR A 51 -3.19 8.46 5.68
C TYR A 51 -2.74 8.68 7.11
N GLY A 52 -1.76 9.55 7.30
CA GLY A 52 -1.23 9.87 8.61
C GLY A 52 -0.18 10.99 8.52
N PRO A 53 0.05 11.73 9.61
CA PRO A 53 0.94 12.89 9.61
C PRO A 53 2.42 12.52 9.49
N ASP A 54 2.79 11.28 9.82
CA ASP A 54 4.15 10.76 9.77
C ASP A 54 4.14 9.41 9.04
N PRO A 55 4.58 9.35 7.76
CA PRO A 55 4.56 8.12 6.98
C PRO A 55 5.54 7.06 7.49
N ASP A 56 6.56 7.43 8.27
CA ASP A 56 7.49 6.47 8.89
C ASP A 56 6.89 5.80 10.12
N ARG A 57 6.14 6.54 10.95
CA ARG A 57 5.31 5.94 12.01
C ARG A 57 4.25 5.05 11.43
N LEU A 58 3.58 5.50 10.37
CA LEU A 58 2.55 4.72 9.69
C LEU A 58 3.11 3.40 9.14
N TYR A 59 4.25 3.45 8.43
CA TYR A 59 4.90 2.25 7.91
C TYR A 59 5.46 1.34 8.99
N ARG A 60 5.96 1.87 10.11
CA ARG A 60 6.41 1.05 11.24
C ARG A 60 5.29 0.17 11.81
N VAL A 61 4.05 0.65 11.80
CA VAL A 61 2.87 -0.09 12.26
C VAL A 61 2.34 -1.03 11.18
N ALA A 62 2.16 -0.55 9.96
CA ALA A 62 1.55 -1.32 8.88
C ALA A 62 2.50 -2.34 8.24
N GLY A 63 3.79 -2.00 8.11
CA GLY A 63 4.79 -2.80 7.39
C GLY A 63 4.90 -4.26 7.84
N PRO A 64 4.94 -4.57 9.15
CA PRO A 64 4.93 -5.96 9.62
C PRO A 64 3.67 -6.73 9.22
N ILE A 65 2.50 -6.06 9.18
CA ILE A 65 1.24 -6.69 8.77
C ILE A 65 1.27 -6.99 7.27
N LEU A 66 1.71 -6.02 6.45
CA LEU A 66 1.87 -6.19 5.01
C LEU A 66 2.82 -7.37 4.72
N ARG A 67 4.02 -7.38 5.32
CA ARG A 67 5.01 -8.47 5.15
C ARG A 67 4.53 -9.84 5.61
N SER A 68 3.54 -9.90 6.51
CA SER A 68 2.95 -11.17 6.96
C SER A 68 1.90 -11.75 6.02
N SER A 69 1.50 -10.99 4.98
CA SER A 69 0.46 -11.38 4.04
C SER A 69 1.06 -11.85 2.73
N GLU A 70 0.74 -13.08 2.32
CA GLU A 70 1.11 -13.59 0.99
C GLU A 70 0.54 -12.75 -0.15
N LEU A 71 -0.58 -12.04 0.07
CA LEU A 71 -1.14 -11.11 -0.92
C LEU A 71 -0.21 -9.94 -1.25
N MET A 72 0.76 -9.66 -0.38
CA MET A 72 1.64 -8.51 -0.46
C MET A 72 3.07 -8.91 -0.83
N ALA A 73 3.29 -10.14 -1.32
CA ALA A 73 4.62 -10.69 -1.58
C ALA A 73 5.44 -9.81 -2.54
N ASP A 74 4.78 -9.24 -3.55
CA ASP A 74 5.37 -8.36 -4.56
C ASP A 74 4.80 -6.93 -4.51
N ALA A 75 4.20 -6.55 -3.37
CA ALA A 75 3.57 -5.24 -3.23
C ALA A 75 4.60 -4.11 -3.12
N GLU A 76 4.32 -3.00 -3.80
CA GLU A 76 5.11 -1.77 -3.73
C GLU A 76 4.54 -0.83 -2.67
N VAL A 77 5.39 -0.32 -1.78
CA VAL A 77 4.97 0.61 -0.71
C VAL A 77 5.60 1.98 -0.90
N THR A 78 4.76 2.98 -1.16
CA THR A 78 5.18 4.38 -1.35
C THR A 78 4.83 5.23 -0.13
N LYS A 79 5.84 5.85 0.48
CA LYS A 79 5.68 6.84 1.55
C LYS A 79 5.64 8.24 0.95
N HIS A 80 4.61 9.02 1.27
CA HIS A 80 4.48 10.40 0.82
C HIS A 80 4.84 11.35 1.97
N TYR A 81 5.87 12.17 1.77
CA TYR A 81 6.31 13.19 2.71
C TYR A 81 5.91 14.57 2.17
N GLY A 82 4.65 14.96 2.37
CA GLY A 82 4.15 16.25 1.86
C GLY A 82 4.41 16.44 0.36
N ALA A 83 4.68 17.69 -0.08
CA ALA A 83 4.85 18.06 -1.49
C ALA A 83 6.16 17.60 -2.16
N ARG A 84 6.92 16.67 -1.56
CA ARG A 84 8.10 16.10 -2.21
C ARG A 84 7.81 14.69 -2.69
N ALA A 85 7.32 14.61 -3.92
CA ALA A 85 7.32 13.38 -4.71
C ALA A 85 8.43 13.54 -5.77
N GLU A 86 9.43 12.66 -5.74
CA GLU A 86 10.45 12.59 -6.78
C GLU A 86 10.11 11.41 -7.69
N THR A 87 9.83 11.71 -8.97
CA THR A 87 9.53 10.74 -10.02
C THR A 87 10.67 10.78 -11.03
N PHE A 88 11.29 9.63 -11.30
CA PHE A 88 12.34 9.52 -12.31
C PHE A 88 11.89 8.58 -13.42
N VAL A 89 12.17 8.97 -14.66
CA VAL A 89 11.95 8.12 -15.83
C VAL A 89 13.27 7.45 -16.18
N ILE A 90 13.28 6.12 -16.19
CA ILE A 90 14.40 5.36 -16.75
C ILE A 90 14.22 5.32 -18.27
N HIS A 91 14.98 6.13 -18.99
CA HIS A 91 15.14 5.94 -20.43
C HIS A 91 16.14 4.81 -20.67
N ARG A 92 15.83 3.91 -21.61
CA ARG A 92 16.84 3.03 -22.18
C ARG A 92 17.78 3.93 -22.98
N ASP A 93 19.06 3.90 -22.63
CA ASP A 93 20.11 4.45 -23.48
C ASP A 93 20.03 3.76 -24.84
N SER A 94 19.48 4.45 -25.82
CA SER A 94 19.65 4.07 -27.22
C SER A 94 21.05 4.52 -27.61
N VAL A 95 22.01 3.63 -27.40
CA VAL A 95 23.31 3.66 -28.07
C VAL A 95 23.07 3.51 -29.57
N ARG A 96 23.05 4.62 -30.30
CA ARG A 96 23.81 4.85 -31.54
C ARG A 96 23.49 6.19 -32.20
#